data_AF-A0A9Q1RUG7-F1
#
_entry.id   AF-A0A9Q1RUG7-F1
#
_cell.length_a   1.000
_cell.length_b   1.000
_cell.length_c   1.000
_cell.angle_alpha   90.00
_cell.angle_beta   90.00
_cell.angle_gamma   90.00
#
_symmetry.space_group_name_H-M   'P 1'
#
loop_
_entity.id
_entity.type
_entity.pdbx_description
1 polymer ?
#
loop_
_entity_poly.entity_id
_entity_poly.type
_entity_poly.pdbx_seq_one_letter_code
_entity_poly.pdbx_strand_id
1 'polypeptide(L)'
;MGKEIVRAESGDGSWSSDSSSTTSSSFDHEENRMPLLALNHVSYVCKSVPKTVEFYVEVLGFGLIQRPSSFEFEGAWLFNHGIGIHLLGKEDAPSKKGKINPKDNHISFQCSDMDFIIQRLDDMKIDYVTSTVKDGGITVDQLFFHDPDGNMIEICNCQNIPILPLSSCPLKKLSNLPTFNQTTTPNSFYGNGTSKNKCLGEMEYQMMESLAMNMMDISF
;
A
#
# COMPACT_ATOMS: atom_id res chain seq x y z
N MET A 1 21.99 -36.21 16.80
CA MET A 1 21.24 -36.53 18.02
C MET A 1 19.92 -35.80 17.93
N GLY A 2 18.90 -36.48 17.39
CA GLY A 2 17.50 -36.03 17.47
C GLY A 2 16.80 -36.67 18.65
N LYS A 3 15.65 -36.09 19.02
CA LYS A 3 14.47 -36.64 19.74
C LYS A 3 13.56 -35.43 20.00
N GLU A 4 12.50 -35.17 19.24
CA GLU A 4 11.23 -35.89 19.04
C GLU A 4 10.19 -35.64 20.16
N ILE A 5 9.13 -34.92 19.73
CA ILE A 5 7.68 -35.13 19.91
C ILE A 5 7.17 -35.72 21.23
N VAL A 6 6.16 -35.05 21.81
CA VAL A 6 5.16 -35.69 22.69
C VAL A 6 3.76 -35.49 22.09
N ARG A 7 3.10 -36.60 21.78
CA ARG A 7 1.64 -36.77 21.69
C ARG A 7 1.23 -37.81 22.73
N ALA A 8 0.03 -37.67 23.29
CA ALA A 8 -0.77 -38.73 23.92
C ALA A 8 -2.24 -38.43 23.52
N GLU A 9 -2.82 -39.19 22.58
CA GLU A 9 -3.66 -40.41 22.76
C GLU A 9 -4.95 -40.11 23.53
N SER A 10 -6.09 -39.95 22.84
CA SER A 10 -7.02 -40.93 22.21
C SER A 10 -8.15 -41.35 23.17
N GLY A 11 -9.37 -40.92 22.85
CA GLY A 11 -10.62 -41.41 23.41
C GLY A 11 -11.58 -41.72 22.26
N ASP A 12 -12.11 -42.93 22.30
CA ASP A 12 -13.06 -43.54 21.38
C ASP A 12 -14.48 -42.97 21.56
N GLY A 13 -15.26 -42.91 20.48
CA GLY A 13 -16.61 -42.36 20.53
C GLY A 13 -17.35 -42.45 19.21
N SER A 14 -17.93 -43.64 18.99
CA SER A 14 -19.04 -44.01 18.09
C SER A 14 -19.69 -42.90 17.25
N TRP A 15 -19.72 -43.12 15.92
CA TRP A 15 -20.62 -42.42 15.00
C TRP A 15 -22.09 -42.66 15.36
N SER A 16 -22.86 -41.58 15.42
CA SER A 16 -24.32 -41.61 15.36
C SER A 16 -24.77 -40.48 14.46
N SER A 17 -25.44 -40.87 13.38
CA SER A 17 -26.10 -40.01 12.41
C SER A 17 -27.35 -39.43 13.03
N ASP A 18 -27.44 -38.12 13.15
CA ASP A 18 -28.73 -37.45 13.32
C ASP A 18 -28.84 -36.22 12.40
N SER A 19 -29.87 -36.30 11.57
CA SER A 19 -30.41 -35.27 10.72
C SER A 19 -31.21 -34.25 11.54
N SER A 20 -30.95 -32.95 11.40
CA SER A 20 -31.96 -31.94 11.03
C SER A 20 -31.50 -30.50 11.30
N SER A 21 -32.09 -29.59 10.52
CA SER A 21 -32.09 -28.13 10.63
C SER A 21 -30.88 -27.39 10.04
N THR A 22 -30.89 -27.29 8.72
CA THR A 22 -30.27 -26.18 7.98
C THR A 22 -30.93 -24.88 8.42
N THR A 23 -30.36 -24.22 9.42
CA THR A 23 -30.61 -22.81 9.67
C THR A 23 -29.65 -22.02 8.78
N SER A 24 -30.21 -21.33 7.80
CA SER A 24 -29.49 -20.32 7.03
C SER A 24 -29.16 -19.16 7.95
N SER A 25 -28.04 -19.25 8.69
CA SER A 25 -27.46 -18.08 9.31
C SER A 25 -26.84 -17.24 8.21
N SER A 26 -27.56 -16.17 7.90
CA SER A 26 -27.06 -14.96 7.28
C SER A 26 -25.63 -14.72 7.76
N PHE A 27 -24.65 -14.80 6.86
CA PHE A 27 -23.33 -14.27 7.17
C PHE A 27 -23.49 -12.76 7.28
N ASP A 28 -23.69 -12.29 8.51
CA ASP A 28 -23.62 -10.89 8.88
C ASP A 28 -22.16 -10.44 8.66
N HIS A 29 -21.89 -9.95 7.46
CA HIS A 29 -20.57 -9.47 7.04
C HIS A 29 -20.18 -8.11 7.68
N GLU A 30 -20.89 -7.65 8.71
CA GLU A 30 -20.58 -6.41 9.41
C GLU A 30 -19.37 -6.51 10.35
N GLU A 31 -18.92 -7.70 10.74
CA GLU A 31 -18.09 -7.83 11.94
C GLU A 31 -16.65 -8.33 11.71
N ASN A 32 -15.94 -7.80 10.71
CA ASN A 32 -14.48 -7.95 10.69
C ASN A 32 -13.74 -6.84 9.93
N ARG A 33 -14.14 -5.57 10.10
CA ARG A 33 -13.31 -4.45 9.63
C ARG A 33 -12.06 -4.39 10.51
N MET A 34 -10.89 -4.42 9.88
CA MET A 34 -9.63 -4.20 10.60
C MET A 34 -9.67 -2.80 11.23
N PRO A 35 -9.39 -2.65 12.55
CA PRO A 35 -9.46 -1.37 13.25
C PRO A 35 -8.22 -0.50 12.96
N LEU A 36 -7.88 -0.35 11.70
CA LEU A 36 -6.75 0.44 11.22
C LEU A 36 -7.28 1.79 10.72
N LEU A 37 -6.66 2.89 11.15
CA LEU A 37 -7.02 4.24 10.73
C LEU A 37 -6.24 4.65 9.48
N ALA A 38 -4.91 4.57 9.55
CA ALA A 38 -4.00 4.97 8.50
C ALA A 38 -2.63 4.29 8.66
N LEU A 39 -1.78 4.41 7.65
CA LEU A 39 -0.37 4.13 7.80
C LEU A 39 0.23 5.13 8.79
N ASN A 40 0.74 4.65 9.92
CA ASN A 40 1.22 5.53 10.98
C ASN A 40 2.64 6.04 10.75
N HIS A 41 3.58 5.13 10.42
CA HIS A 41 4.96 5.48 10.16
C HIS A 41 5.68 4.42 9.33
N VAL A 42 6.80 4.81 8.74
CA VAL A 42 7.82 3.92 8.18
C VAL A 42 9.08 3.98 9.01
N SER A 43 9.82 2.87 9.03
CA SER A 43 11.01 2.71 9.85
C SER A 43 12.22 2.44 8.96
N TYR A 44 13.28 3.24 9.11
CA TYR A 44 14.51 3.11 8.35
C TYR A 44 15.72 3.01 9.26
N VAL A 45 16.55 2.01 8.99
CA VAL A 45 17.90 1.94 9.55
C VAL A 45 18.79 2.85 8.71
N CYS A 46 19.53 3.73 9.39
CA CYS A 46 20.41 4.71 8.75
C CYS A 46 21.80 4.71 9.39
N LYS A 47 22.82 5.00 8.59
CA LYS A 47 24.20 5.08 9.06
C LYS A 47 24.48 6.36 9.84
N SER A 48 23.83 7.46 9.47
CA SER A 48 24.05 8.77 10.09
C SER A 48 22.72 9.48 10.28
N VAL A 49 22.21 9.46 11.52
CA VAL A 49 20.94 10.11 11.86
C VAL A 49 20.94 11.59 11.46
N PRO A 50 21.97 12.41 11.73
CA PRO A 50 21.95 13.82 11.33
C PRO A 50 21.83 14.04 9.81
N LYS A 51 22.56 13.26 9.00
CA LYS A 51 22.51 13.38 7.53
C LYS A 51 21.16 12.96 6.96
N THR A 52 20.59 11.90 7.52
CA THR A 52 19.29 11.39 7.10
C THR A 52 18.17 12.34 7.53
N VAL A 53 18.26 12.93 8.73
CA VAL A 53 17.35 14.02 9.16
C VAL A 53 17.44 15.21 8.22
N GLU A 54 18.65 15.73 7.94
CA GLU A 54 18.86 16.86 7.02
C GLU A 54 18.22 16.58 5.66
N PHE A 55 18.45 15.39 5.09
CA PHE A 55 17.83 14.99 3.84
C PHE A 55 16.29 15.05 3.89
N TYR A 56 15.65 14.43 4.87
CA TYR A 56 14.18 14.37 4.93
C TYR A 56 13.56 15.74 5.24
N VAL A 57 14.24 16.57 6.04
CA VAL A 57 13.82 17.95 6.32
C VAL A 57 13.93 18.80 5.07
N GLU A 58 15.08 18.78 4.41
CA GLU A 58 15.34 19.64 3.27
C GLU A 58 14.55 19.12 2.05
N VAL A 59 14.80 17.90 1.58
CA VAL A 59 14.23 17.40 0.31
C VAL A 59 12.71 17.22 0.40
N LEU A 60 12.21 16.63 1.49
CA LEU A 60 10.81 16.22 1.62
C LEU A 60 9.98 17.09 2.58
N GLY A 61 10.60 18.10 3.21
CA GLY A 61 9.91 19.04 4.08
C GLY A 61 9.46 18.44 5.42
N PHE A 62 10.05 17.35 5.89
CA PHE A 62 9.67 16.77 7.18
C PHE A 62 10.07 17.64 8.37
N GLY A 63 9.26 17.62 9.44
CA GLY A 63 9.63 18.24 10.71
C GLY A 63 10.22 17.22 11.68
N LEU A 64 11.32 17.56 12.36
CA LEU A 64 11.82 16.76 13.48
C LEU A 64 10.88 16.91 14.69
N ILE A 65 10.46 15.80 15.30
CA ILE A 65 9.57 15.80 16.47
C ILE A 65 10.23 15.17 17.69
N GLN A 66 9.63 15.40 18.87
CA GLN A 66 10.12 14.84 20.11
C GLN A 66 10.06 13.31 20.09
N ARG A 67 11.19 12.67 20.41
CA ARG A 67 11.27 11.22 20.57
C ARG A 67 10.83 10.80 21.97
N PRO A 68 10.16 9.64 22.13
CA PRO A 68 9.95 9.03 23.43
C PRO A 68 11.29 8.87 24.19
N SER A 69 11.30 9.27 25.46
CA SER A 69 12.51 9.25 26.30
C SER A 69 12.97 7.84 26.67
N SER A 70 12.11 6.83 26.51
CA SER A 70 12.43 5.42 26.79
C SER A 70 13.29 4.74 25.72
N PHE A 71 13.61 5.44 24.63
CA PHE A 71 14.47 4.90 23.58
C PHE A 71 15.92 5.19 23.91
N GLU A 72 16.70 4.13 24.14
CA GLU A 72 18.11 4.19 24.54
C GLU A 72 19.09 3.99 23.37
N PHE A 73 18.64 4.14 22.12
CA PHE A 73 19.45 4.01 20.91
C PHE A 73 19.57 5.35 20.18
N GLU A 74 20.56 5.52 19.29
CA GLU A 74 20.66 6.71 18.43
C GLU A 74 19.57 6.68 17.36
N GLY A 75 18.81 7.76 17.19
CA GLY A 75 17.69 7.77 16.25
C GLY A 75 16.89 9.05 16.32
N ALA A 76 16.00 9.25 15.34
CA ALA A 76 15.16 10.42 15.22
C ALA A 76 13.73 10.05 14.84
N TRP A 77 12.79 10.92 15.16
CA TRP A 77 11.41 10.82 14.68
C TRP A 77 11.09 12.08 13.89
N LEU A 78 10.63 11.90 12.66
CA LEU A 78 10.16 12.98 11.82
C LEU A 78 8.69 12.79 11.51
N PHE A 79 7.97 13.88 11.26
CA PHE A 79 6.56 13.84 10.90
C PHE A 79 6.22 14.94 9.91
N ASN A 80 5.53 14.58 8.84
CA ASN A 80 4.79 15.47 7.95
C ASN A 80 3.88 14.60 7.04
N HIS A 81 3.01 15.22 6.24
CA HIS A 81 2.19 14.54 5.23
C HIS A 81 1.33 13.40 5.79
N GLY A 82 0.95 13.50 7.07
CA GLY A 82 0.17 12.47 7.79
C GLY A 82 0.92 11.20 8.19
N ILE A 83 2.25 11.12 7.97
CA ILE A 83 3.06 9.93 8.25
C ILE A 83 4.32 10.26 9.07
N GLY A 84 4.70 9.34 9.96
CA GLY A 84 5.98 9.38 10.66
C GLY A 84 7.13 8.71 9.89
N ILE A 85 8.34 9.23 10.04
CA ILE A 85 9.59 8.54 9.68
C ILE A 85 10.38 8.29 10.97
N HIS A 86 10.54 7.02 11.32
CA HIS A 86 11.33 6.58 12.47
C HIS A 86 12.72 6.13 11.99
N LEU A 87 13.73 6.92 12.32
CA LEU A 87 15.13 6.63 11.98
C LEU A 87 15.81 5.89 13.13
N LEU A 88 16.41 4.74 12.81
CA LEU A 88 17.23 3.95 13.73
C LEU A 88 18.69 4.04 13.28
N GLY A 89 19.52 4.68 14.10
CA GLY A 89 20.94 4.84 13.86
C GLY A 89 21.69 3.53 14.06
N LYS A 90 22.51 3.14 13.08
CA LYS A 90 23.38 1.96 13.14
C LYS A 90 24.63 2.20 12.29
N GLU A 91 25.79 2.29 12.92
CA GLU A 91 27.07 2.64 12.23
C GLU A 91 27.46 1.64 11.13
N ASP A 92 27.15 0.35 11.32
CA ASP A 92 27.38 -0.74 10.37
C ASP A 92 26.18 -1.01 9.45
N ALA A 93 25.23 -0.06 9.35
CA ALA A 93 24.12 -0.18 8.42
C ALA A 93 24.64 -0.37 6.98
N PRO A 94 24.25 -1.48 6.29
CA PRO A 94 24.62 -1.67 4.90
C PRO A 94 23.92 -0.61 4.05
N SER A 95 24.68 0.09 3.21
CA SER A 95 24.07 0.98 2.23
C SER A 95 23.35 0.15 1.17
N LYS A 96 22.10 0.51 0.89
CA LYS A 96 21.29 -0.06 -0.19
C LYS A 96 21.50 0.68 -1.51
N LYS A 97 22.44 1.64 -1.56
CA LYS A 97 22.68 2.48 -2.74
C LYS A 97 23.19 1.64 -3.91
N GLY A 98 22.26 1.23 -4.75
CA GLY A 98 22.48 0.69 -6.08
C GLY A 98 22.01 1.65 -7.16
N LYS A 99 21.93 1.16 -8.40
CA LYS A 99 21.27 1.88 -9.49
C LYS A 99 19.79 2.07 -9.15
N ILE A 100 19.26 3.27 -9.40
CA ILE A 100 17.82 3.55 -9.26
C ILE A 100 17.05 2.65 -10.23
N ASN A 101 16.16 1.82 -9.67
CA ASN A 101 15.30 0.92 -10.40
C ASN A 101 13.84 1.16 -9.98
N PRO A 102 13.02 1.81 -10.82
CA PRO A 102 11.60 2.11 -10.51
C PRO A 102 10.72 0.90 -10.12
N LYS A 103 11.25 -0.33 -10.23
CA LYS A 103 10.56 -1.58 -9.87
C LYS A 103 10.91 -2.12 -8.48
N ASP A 104 11.83 -1.49 -7.76
CA ASP A 104 12.20 -1.90 -6.40
C ASP A 104 11.20 -1.33 -5.36
N ASN A 105 11.27 -1.84 -4.13
CA ASN A 105 10.44 -1.37 -3.02
C ASN A 105 10.71 0.10 -2.71
N HIS A 106 9.65 0.90 -2.57
CA HIS A 106 9.72 2.31 -2.26
C HIS A 106 8.57 2.76 -1.36
N ILE A 107 8.75 3.92 -0.71
CA ILE A 107 7.64 4.72 -0.23
C ILE A 107 7.30 5.77 -1.29
N SER A 108 6.03 6.12 -1.42
CA SER A 108 5.57 7.06 -2.44
C SER A 108 4.86 8.24 -1.80
N PHE A 109 5.17 9.45 -2.26
CA PHE A 109 4.47 10.66 -1.87
C PHE A 109 3.75 11.27 -3.05
N GLN A 110 2.54 11.71 -2.79
CA GLN A 110 1.75 12.47 -3.74
C GLN A 110 2.31 13.89 -3.87
N CYS A 111 2.42 14.38 -5.10
CA CYS A 111 2.92 15.73 -5.36
C CYS A 111 2.04 16.50 -6.35
N SER A 112 1.87 17.79 -6.09
CA SER A 112 1.22 18.74 -6.98
C SER A 112 2.19 19.51 -7.88
N ASP A 113 3.48 19.56 -7.52
CA ASP A 113 4.52 20.31 -8.21
C ASP A 113 5.82 19.50 -8.28
N MET A 114 5.90 18.65 -9.32
CA MET A 114 7.05 17.77 -9.54
C MET A 114 8.34 18.57 -9.84
N ASP A 115 8.20 19.67 -10.57
CA ASP A 115 9.33 20.49 -11.02
C ASP A 115 10.05 21.13 -9.83
N PHE A 116 9.30 21.55 -8.80
CA PHE A 116 9.90 22.05 -7.56
C PHE A 116 10.77 20.99 -6.86
N ILE A 117 10.33 19.73 -6.82
CA ILE A 117 11.11 18.65 -6.21
C ILE A 117 12.35 18.34 -7.05
N ILE A 118 12.21 18.28 -8.38
CA ILE A 118 13.35 18.08 -9.30
C ILE A 118 14.41 19.16 -9.08
N GLN A 119 14.01 20.44 -9.02
CA GLN A 119 14.94 21.55 -8.75
C GLN A 119 15.70 21.35 -7.44
N ARG A 120 15.02 20.89 -6.39
CA ARG A 120 15.66 20.63 -5.10
C ARG A 120 16.65 19.47 -5.14
N LEU A 121 16.32 18.40 -5.88
CA LEU A 121 17.24 17.28 -6.09
C LEU A 121 18.48 17.72 -6.87
N ASP A 122 18.31 18.57 -7.90
CA ASP A 122 19.40 19.14 -8.68
C ASP A 122 20.33 20.01 -7.82
N ASP A 123 19.77 20.92 -7.02
CA ASP A 123 20.52 21.81 -6.13
C ASP A 123 21.37 21.02 -5.12
N MET A 124 20.83 19.89 -4.65
CA MET A 124 21.49 18.98 -3.70
C MET A 124 22.33 17.89 -4.38
N LYS A 125 22.38 17.85 -5.71
CA LYS A 125 23.11 16.85 -6.52
C LYS A 125 22.72 15.41 -6.18
N ILE A 126 21.42 15.17 -6.05
CA ILE A 126 20.86 13.84 -5.82
C ILE A 126 20.44 13.25 -7.17
N ASP A 127 20.99 12.07 -7.49
CA ASP A 127 20.59 11.35 -8.70
C ASP A 127 19.12 10.91 -8.63
N TYR A 128 18.41 11.04 -9.75
CA TYR A 128 17.02 10.61 -9.88
C TYR A 128 16.72 10.00 -11.26
N VAL A 129 15.59 9.30 -11.36
CA VAL A 129 15.03 8.76 -12.61
C VAL A 129 13.57 9.14 -12.69
N THR A 130 13.12 9.58 -13.87
CA THR A 130 11.70 9.81 -14.14
C THR A 130 11.07 8.70 -14.97
N SER A 131 9.77 8.51 -14.81
CA SER A 131 8.95 7.58 -15.58
C SER A 131 7.57 8.20 -15.80
N THR A 132 6.90 7.79 -16.87
CA THR A 132 5.54 8.22 -17.19
C THR A 132 4.67 7.00 -17.46
N VAL A 133 3.56 6.90 -16.74
CA VAL A 133 2.53 5.88 -16.92
C VAL A 133 1.34 6.52 -17.65
N LYS A 134 0.82 5.81 -18.65
CA LYS A 134 -0.37 6.23 -19.41
C LYS A 134 -1.43 5.15 -19.31
N ASP A 135 -2.60 5.51 -18.78
CA ASP A 135 -3.75 4.61 -18.70
C ASP A 135 -5.05 5.39 -18.89
N GLY A 136 -5.98 4.87 -19.69
CA GLY A 136 -7.28 5.51 -19.90
C GLY A 136 -7.25 6.97 -20.40
N GLY A 137 -6.17 7.41 -21.06
CA GLY A 137 -5.97 8.81 -21.46
C GLY A 137 -5.43 9.74 -20.35
N ILE A 138 -5.22 9.19 -19.15
CA ILE A 138 -4.60 9.86 -18.00
C ILE A 138 -3.09 9.61 -18.08
N THR A 139 -2.32 10.64 -17.74
CA THR A 139 -0.86 10.56 -17.65
C THR A 139 -0.45 10.78 -16.19
N VAL A 140 0.36 9.86 -15.67
CA VAL A 140 0.99 9.96 -14.35
C VAL A 140 2.49 10.03 -14.52
N ASP A 141 3.09 11.03 -13.90
CA ASP A 141 4.52 11.20 -13.83
C ASP A 141 5.02 10.72 -12.48
N GLN A 142 6.15 10.01 -12.52
CA GLN A 142 6.81 9.41 -11.38
C GLN A 142 8.27 9.84 -11.38
N LEU A 143 8.78 10.14 -10.20
CA LEU A 143 10.16 10.54 -9.95
C LEU A 143 10.72 9.65 -8.84
N PHE A 144 11.84 8.99 -9.10
CA PHE A 144 12.46 8.03 -8.20
C PHE A 144 13.87 8.48 -7.84
N PHE A 145 14.19 8.44 -6.54
CA PHE A 145 15.53 8.72 -6.03
C PHE A 145 15.77 7.95 -4.73
N HIS A 146 17.01 8.00 -4.24
CA HIS A 146 17.39 7.37 -2.99
C HIS A 146 17.62 8.40 -1.90
N ASP A 147 17.27 8.03 -0.66
CA ASP A 147 17.76 8.72 0.53
C ASP A 147 19.28 8.46 0.76
N PRO A 148 19.91 9.05 1.81
CA PRO A 148 21.33 8.87 2.07
C PRO A 148 21.79 7.42 2.25
N ASP A 149 20.89 6.53 2.67
CA ASP A 149 21.15 5.13 2.96
C ASP A 149 20.69 4.18 1.85
N GLY A 150 20.01 4.68 0.81
CA GLY A 150 19.58 3.91 -0.35
C GLY A 150 18.13 3.44 -0.27
N ASN A 151 17.31 3.96 0.64
CA ASN A 151 15.87 3.69 0.60
C ASN A 151 15.26 4.48 -0.56
N MET A 152 14.47 3.80 -1.38
CA MET A 152 13.87 4.39 -2.57
C MET A 152 12.62 5.19 -2.20
N ILE A 153 12.55 6.39 -2.75
CA ILE A 153 11.43 7.32 -2.61
C ILE A 153 10.89 7.55 -4.02
N GLU A 154 9.57 7.40 -4.15
CA GLU A 154 8.81 7.82 -5.32
C GLU A 154 8.07 9.12 -4.99
N ILE A 155 8.07 10.05 -5.94
CA ILE A 155 7.18 11.19 -5.98
C ILE A 155 6.30 11.01 -7.21
N CYS A 156 4.97 11.03 -7.04
CA CYS A 156 4.06 10.86 -8.17
C CYS A 156 2.81 11.73 -8.08
N ASN A 157 2.18 11.95 -9.23
CA ASN A 157 0.83 12.49 -9.31
C ASN A 157 -0.23 11.37 -9.52
N CYS A 158 -0.02 10.23 -8.84
CA CYS A 158 -0.84 9.02 -8.99
C CYS A 158 -2.34 9.21 -8.68
N GLN A 159 -2.71 10.24 -7.92
CA GLN A 159 -4.11 10.62 -7.66
C GLN A 159 -4.92 10.89 -8.92
N ASN A 160 -4.24 11.14 -10.05
CA ASN A 160 -4.89 11.34 -11.32
C ASN A 160 -5.58 10.05 -11.81
N ILE A 161 -5.08 8.88 -11.42
CA ILE A 161 -5.67 7.58 -11.79
C ILE A 161 -6.79 7.23 -10.80
N PRO A 162 -8.00 6.89 -11.28
CA PRO A 162 -9.09 6.47 -10.41
C PRO A 162 -8.78 5.13 -9.73
N ILE A 163 -8.97 5.07 -8.41
CA ILE A 163 -8.87 3.82 -7.64
C ILE A 163 -10.16 3.03 -7.85
N LEU A 164 -10.11 1.99 -8.70
CA LEU A 164 -11.23 1.12 -9.02
C LEU A 164 -11.01 -0.29 -8.46
N PRO A 165 -11.90 -0.82 -7.62
CA PRO A 165 -11.79 -2.17 -7.09
C PRO A 165 -12.02 -3.22 -8.15
N LEU A 166 -11.23 -4.29 -8.11
CA LEU A 166 -11.43 -5.42 -9.02
C LEU A 166 -12.74 -6.18 -8.75
N SER A 167 -13.29 -6.10 -7.53
CA SER A 167 -14.56 -6.74 -7.18
C SER A 167 -15.79 -5.97 -7.65
N SER A 168 -15.64 -4.77 -8.22
CA SER A 168 -16.74 -3.91 -8.67
C SER A 168 -17.40 -4.34 -9.99
N CYS A 169 -16.90 -5.38 -10.65
CA CYS A 169 -17.47 -5.92 -11.88
C CYS A 169 -17.51 -7.45 -11.83
N PRO A 170 -18.53 -8.11 -12.41
CA PRO A 170 -18.50 -9.55 -12.57
C PRO A 170 -17.33 -9.90 -13.48
N LEU A 171 -16.26 -10.44 -12.91
CA LEU A 171 -15.16 -11.09 -13.61
C LEU A 171 -15.72 -12.25 -14.44
N LYS A 172 -16.28 -11.96 -15.62
CA LYS A 172 -16.48 -12.97 -16.65
C LYS A 172 -15.10 -13.38 -17.15
N LYS A 173 -14.61 -14.49 -16.60
CA LYS A 173 -13.55 -15.35 -17.10
C LYS A 173 -12.15 -14.74 -17.19
N LEU A 174 -11.39 -14.88 -16.11
CA LEU A 174 -9.92 -15.05 -16.14
C LEU A 174 -9.54 -16.45 -16.66
N SER A 175 -10.17 -16.89 -17.75
CA SER A 175 -9.71 -18.02 -18.56
C SER A 175 -9.25 -17.43 -19.87
N ASN A 176 -7.93 -17.21 -20.00
CA ASN A 176 -7.12 -17.25 -21.23
C ASN A 176 -6.01 -16.19 -21.22
N LEU A 177 -4.87 -16.55 -20.62
CA LEU A 177 -3.56 -16.22 -21.22
C LEU A 177 -3.40 -17.08 -22.50
N PRO A 178 -2.56 -16.65 -23.47
CA PRO A 178 -2.98 -16.38 -24.84
C PRO A 178 -3.30 -17.62 -25.69
N THR A 179 -4.29 -17.52 -26.59
CA THR A 179 -4.30 -18.26 -27.87
C THR A 179 -5.00 -17.45 -28.97
N PHE A 180 -4.43 -17.59 -30.16
CA PHE A 180 -4.57 -16.89 -31.43
C PHE A 180 -5.93 -17.10 -32.15
N ASN A 181 -6.37 -16.05 -32.87
CA ASN A 181 -7.36 -15.97 -33.97
C ASN A 181 -8.81 -16.46 -33.76
N GLN A 182 -9.82 -15.59 -33.91
CA GLN A 182 -10.47 -15.18 -35.17
C GLN A 182 -11.77 -14.37 -34.92
N THR A 183 -12.10 -13.53 -35.91
CA THR A 183 -13.27 -12.65 -36.15
C THR A 183 -14.67 -13.26 -35.92
N THR A 184 -15.61 -12.47 -35.37
CA THR A 184 -16.92 -12.01 -35.95
C THR A 184 -17.95 -11.57 -34.89
N THR A 185 -18.67 -10.48 -35.19
CA THR A 185 -19.84 -9.84 -34.51
C THR A 185 -21.19 -10.50 -34.89
N PRO A 186 -22.39 -10.01 -34.48
CA PRO A 186 -22.95 -9.53 -33.19
C PRO A 186 -24.35 -10.16 -32.87
N ASN A 187 -25.08 -9.57 -31.89
CA ASN A 187 -26.52 -9.74 -31.52
C ASN A 187 -26.83 -10.80 -30.44
N SER A 188 -27.88 -10.75 -29.60
CA SER A 188 -28.79 -9.73 -29.03
C SER A 188 -29.74 -10.49 -28.06
N PHE A 189 -30.67 -9.78 -27.42
CA PHE A 189 -31.91 -10.24 -26.72
C PHE A 189 -31.86 -10.73 -25.24
N TYR A 190 -32.46 -9.87 -24.40
CA TYR A 190 -33.35 -10.08 -23.24
C TYR A 190 -33.16 -11.28 -22.29
N GLY A 191 -33.03 -10.96 -21.00
CA GLY A 191 -33.27 -11.89 -19.89
C GLY A 191 -33.38 -11.15 -18.56
N ASN A 192 -34.61 -10.94 -18.10
CA ASN A 192 -35.01 -10.36 -16.82
C ASN A 192 -34.63 -11.32 -15.67
N GLY A 193 -34.04 -10.80 -14.59
CA GLY A 193 -33.66 -11.63 -13.44
C GLY A 193 -33.03 -10.82 -12.30
N THR A 194 -33.86 -10.42 -11.34
CA THR A 194 -33.47 -9.82 -10.07
C THR A 194 -32.64 -10.78 -9.22
N SER A 195 -31.39 -10.41 -8.95
CA SER A 195 -30.71 -10.68 -7.68
C SER A 195 -29.62 -9.61 -7.51
N LYS A 196 -29.87 -8.63 -6.64
CA LYS A 196 -28.92 -7.55 -6.35
C LYS A 196 -27.77 -8.15 -5.53
N ASN A 197 -26.60 -8.27 -6.16
CA ASN A 197 -25.35 -8.63 -5.50
C ASN A 197 -24.95 -7.56 -4.49
N LYS A 198 -25.25 -7.80 -3.21
CA LYS A 198 -25.00 -6.91 -2.07
C LYS A 198 -23.50 -6.60 -1.85
N CYS A 199 -22.61 -7.51 -2.26
CA CYS A 199 -21.15 -7.37 -2.08
C CYS A 199 -20.49 -6.34 -3.02
N LEU A 200 -21.08 -6.07 -4.20
CA LEU A 200 -20.42 -5.24 -5.23
C LEU A 200 -20.25 -3.77 -4.82
N GLY A 201 -21.25 -3.20 -4.14
CA GLY A 201 -21.22 -1.80 -3.72
C GLY A 201 -20.51 -1.56 -2.38
N GLU A 202 -20.35 -2.59 -1.55
CA GLU A 202 -19.80 -2.45 -0.19
C GLU A 202 -18.31 -2.08 -0.22
N MET A 203 -17.51 -2.68 -1.10
CA MET A 203 -16.08 -2.32 -1.22
C MET A 203 -15.90 -0.91 -1.79
N GLU A 204 -16.63 -0.57 -2.86
CA GLU A 204 -16.63 0.78 -3.44
C GLU A 204 -16.99 1.84 -2.40
N TYR A 205 -18.08 1.59 -1.66
CA TYR A 205 -18.52 2.45 -0.57
C TYR A 205 -17.45 2.58 0.51
N GLN A 206 -16.78 1.48 0.89
CA GLN A 206 -15.73 1.51 1.91
C GLN A 206 -14.50 2.34 1.52
N MET A 207 -14.03 2.29 0.28
CA MET A 207 -12.90 3.18 -0.10
C MET A 207 -13.37 4.61 -0.35
N MET A 208 -14.59 4.81 -0.82
CA MET A 208 -15.15 6.16 -0.98
C MET A 208 -15.33 6.85 0.39
N GLU A 209 -15.79 6.11 1.40
CA GLU A 209 -15.82 6.56 2.80
C GLU A 209 -14.40 6.84 3.34
N SER A 210 -13.44 5.94 3.11
CA SER A 210 -12.05 6.16 3.56
C SER A 210 -11.45 7.42 2.93
N LEU A 211 -11.69 7.65 1.63
CA LEU A 211 -11.25 8.84 0.94
C LEU A 211 -11.93 10.11 1.48
N ALA A 212 -13.24 10.04 1.78
CA ALA A 212 -13.99 11.15 2.36
C ALA A 212 -13.52 11.49 3.78
N MET A 213 -13.25 10.49 4.63
CA MET A 213 -12.70 10.71 5.97
C MET A 213 -11.33 11.40 5.90
N ASN A 214 -10.45 10.96 5.00
CA ASN A 214 -9.15 11.61 4.78
C ASN A 214 -9.29 13.08 4.33
N MET A 215 -10.32 13.44 3.56
CA MET A 215 -10.54 14.83 3.15
C MET A 215 -11.06 15.73 4.28
N MET A 216 -11.79 15.19 5.26
CA MET A 216 -12.31 15.98 6.39
C MET A 216 -11.22 16.37 7.39
N ASP A 217 -10.18 15.54 7.55
CA ASP A 217 -9.08 15.77 8.51
C ASP A 217 -8.01 16.76 8.01
N ILE A 218 -8.01 17.15 6.73
CA ILE A 218 -7.07 18.14 6.17
C ILE A 218 -7.57 19.60 6.36
N SER A 219 -8.75 19.77 6.99
CA SER A 219 -9.45 21.07 7.08
C SER A 219 -9.27 21.83 8.41
N PHE A 220 -8.24 21.54 9.21
CA PHE A 220 -8.00 22.21 10.51
C PHE A 220 -6.58 22.75 10.67
#